data_AF-A0A2J7RG96-F1
#
_entry.id   AF-A0A2J7RG96-F1
#
_cell.length_a   1.000
_cell.length_b   1.000
_cell.length_c   1.000
_cell.angle_alpha   90.00
_cell.angle_beta   90.00
_cell.angle_gamma   90.00
#
_symmetry.space_group_name_H-M   'P 1'
#
loop_
_entity.id
_entity.type
_entity.pdbx_description
1 polymer ?
#
loop_
_entity_poly.entity_id
_entity_poly.type
_entity_poly.pdbx_seq_one_letter_code
_entity_poly.pdbx_strand_id
1 'polypeptide(L)'
;MSININKTRVMSYSRNTNVLLYGYQLCRTAITRTSCVKDLGVFFDSKLYFHNHVDFLYSECIKLLGLIRSITFRFSSLDCLYVLYLTLVRSKLEYASVAWNSITSTDSAKLERIQKKFASVCFYRYFPHSSYSYTSALERLRLHPLSLRRHLLDALFFIQVYRGLKSCSSLLDNASLRVPTCHVRDFSTFSVRPSKRHCPSSRCALATNVVGKDLDIFADGAVSLNHILQACTKPFTVLLD
;
A
#
# COMPACT_ATOMS: atom_id res chain seq x y z
N MET A 1 2.40 31.24 17.83
CA MET A 1 2.37 29.84 18.31
C MET A 1 3.76 29.46 18.81
N SER A 2 3.89 28.87 20.01
CA SER A 2 5.16 28.37 20.53
C SER A 2 5.32 26.88 20.22
N ILE A 3 6.53 26.47 19.81
CA ILE A 3 6.84 25.06 19.50
C ILE A 3 7.17 24.31 20.79
N ASN A 4 6.59 23.13 20.98
CA ASN A 4 6.87 22.28 22.14
C ASN A 4 8.17 21.48 21.92
N ILE A 5 9.23 21.86 22.63
CA ILE A 5 10.56 21.23 22.57
C ILE A 5 10.48 19.72 22.83
N ASN A 6 9.73 19.29 23.84
CA ASN A 6 9.65 17.87 24.24
C ASN A 6 8.99 16.99 23.17
N LYS A 7 8.14 17.56 22.32
CA LYS A 7 7.52 16.87 21.18
C LYS A 7 8.30 17.07 19.87
N THR A 8 9.31 17.94 19.85
CA THR A 8 10.10 18.24 18.66
C THR A 8 11.24 17.24 18.56
N ARG A 9 11.44 16.69 17.36
CA ARG A 9 12.52 15.76 17.05
C ARG A 9 13.20 16.18 15.76
N VAL A 10 14.50 15.90 15.65
CA VAL A 10 15.26 16.07 14.41
C VAL A 10 15.50 14.71 13.79
N MET A 11 15.32 14.65 12.47
CA MET A 11 15.62 13.47 11.69
C MET A 11 16.28 13.90 10.37
N SER A 12 17.25 13.13 9.88
CA SER A 12 17.81 13.34 8.56
C SER A 12 17.58 12.11 7.71
N TYR A 13 17.08 12.34 6.50
CA TYR A 13 16.84 11.31 5.51
C TYR A 13 18.05 11.19 4.58
N SER A 14 18.71 10.05 4.60
CA SER A 14 19.84 9.77 3.71
C SER A 14 20.06 8.26 3.60
N ARG A 15 20.45 7.82 2.40
CA ARG A 15 20.93 6.44 2.17
C ARG A 15 22.45 6.33 2.22
N ASN A 16 23.15 7.45 2.34
CA ASN A 16 24.62 7.47 2.42
C ASN A 16 25.07 6.91 3.78
N THR A 17 26.23 6.28 3.79
CA THR A 17 26.88 5.79 5.02
C THR A 17 27.33 6.95 5.90
N ASN A 18 27.88 8.00 5.28
CA ASN A 18 28.33 9.20 5.96
C ASN A 18 27.23 10.27 5.94
N VAL A 19 26.53 10.42 7.07
CA VAL A 19 25.46 11.41 7.26
C VAL A 19 26.00 12.57 8.08
N LEU A 20 25.77 13.80 7.62
CA LEU A 20 26.07 15.00 8.40
C LEU A 20 25.12 15.10 9.60
N LEU A 21 25.67 15.02 10.80
CA LEU A 21 24.92 15.11 12.05
C LEU A 21 25.12 16.50 12.66
N TYR A 22 24.15 17.39 12.44
CA TYR A 22 24.14 18.71 13.06
C TYR A 22 23.28 18.73 14.34
N GLY A 23 23.82 19.33 15.40
CA GLY A 23 23.14 19.50 16.67
C GLY A 23 22.22 20.72 16.66
N TYR A 24 20.96 20.53 16.33
CA TYR A 24 19.96 21.61 16.34
C TYR A 24 19.54 21.95 17.78
N GLN A 25 19.44 23.24 18.07
CA GLN A 25 18.96 23.75 19.35
C GLN A 25 17.73 24.63 19.15
N LEU A 26 16.77 24.54 20.06
CA LEU A 26 15.58 25.39 20.14
C LEU A 26 15.51 26.00 21.55
N CYS A 27 15.41 27.33 21.66
CA CYS A 27 15.42 28.03 22.95
C CYS A 27 16.59 27.61 23.88
N ARG A 28 17.80 27.44 23.31
CA ARG A 28 19.01 26.94 24.01
C ARG A 28 18.93 25.51 24.53
N THR A 29 17.92 24.74 24.14
CA THR A 29 17.80 23.31 24.45
C THR A 29 18.08 22.48 23.22
N ALA A 30 18.90 21.44 23.35
CA ALA A 30 19.21 20.54 22.24
C ALA A 30 17.99 19.70 21.87
N ILE A 31 17.66 19.65 20.59
CA ILE A 31 16.53 18.85 20.10
C ILE A 31 16.99 17.39 19.94
N THR A 32 16.21 16.46 20.48
CA THR A 32 16.52 15.03 20.39
C THR A 32 16.45 14.55 18.94
N ARG A 33 17.51 13.85 18.52
CA ARG A 33 17.58 13.23 17.20
C ARG A 33 17.01 11.82 17.21
N THR A 34 16.27 11.44 16.18
CA THR A 34 15.71 10.09 16.04
C THR A 34 16.03 9.49 14.67
N SER A 35 16.11 8.16 14.62
CA SER A 35 16.30 7.39 13.39
C SER A 35 14.99 6.85 12.82
N CYS A 36 13.91 6.93 13.59
CA CYS A 36 12.56 6.53 13.20
C CYS A 36 11.56 7.48 13.84
N VAL A 37 10.55 7.89 13.07
CA VAL A 37 9.45 8.74 13.55
C VAL A 37 8.12 8.20 13.04
N LYS A 38 7.08 8.28 13.87
CA LYS A 38 5.72 7.98 13.46
C LYS A 38 5.02 9.28 13.11
N ASP A 39 4.52 9.38 11.89
CA ASP A 39 3.74 10.52 11.44
C ASP A 39 2.48 10.05 10.71
N LEU A 40 1.33 10.65 11.05
CA LEU A 40 -0.02 10.28 10.56
C LEU A 40 -0.30 8.75 10.55
N GLY A 41 0.29 8.00 11.47
CA GLY A 41 0.12 6.54 11.57
C GLY A 41 1.15 5.70 10.81
N VAL A 42 2.05 6.31 10.04
CA VAL A 42 3.11 5.64 9.26
C VAL A 42 4.46 5.84 9.94
N PHE A 43 5.29 4.80 9.98
CA PHE A 43 6.66 4.90 10.49
C PHE A 43 7.62 5.20 9.34
N PHE A 44 8.41 6.26 9.49
CA PHE A 44 9.47 6.65 8.58
C PHE A 44 10.80 6.44 9.28
N ASP A 45 11.70 5.65 8.67
CA ASP A 45 13.08 5.53 9.11
C ASP A 45 14.01 6.50 8.36
N SER A 46 15.26 6.63 8.80
CA SER A 46 16.21 7.59 8.21
C SER A 46 16.62 7.26 6.78
N LYS A 47 16.37 6.04 6.31
CA LYS A 47 16.69 5.58 4.95
C LYS A 47 15.47 5.57 4.01
N LEU A 48 14.29 5.90 4.54
CA LEU A 48 12.99 5.72 3.91
C LEU A 48 12.72 4.26 3.48
N TYR A 49 13.20 3.32 4.29
CA TYR A 49 12.73 1.94 4.32
C TYR A 49 11.55 1.80 5.28
N PHE A 50 10.61 0.97 4.89
CA PHE A 50 9.35 0.79 5.63
C PHE A 50 9.31 -0.54 6.41
N HIS A 51 10.46 -1.19 6.65
CA HIS A 51 10.56 -2.43 7.42
C HIS A 51 9.91 -2.31 8.81
N ASN A 52 10.26 -1.25 9.56
CA ASN A 52 9.66 -0.98 10.88
C ASN A 52 8.14 -0.80 10.79
N HIS A 53 7.65 -0.17 9.72
CA HIS A 53 6.22 0.02 9.51
C HIS A 53 5.52 -1.32 9.20
N VAL A 54 6.13 -2.16 8.35
CA VAL A 54 5.63 -3.50 8.01
C VAL A 54 5.61 -4.41 9.23
N ASP A 55 6.65 -4.37 10.07
CA ASP A 55 6.73 -5.14 11.31
C ASP A 55 5.65 -4.75 12.31
N PHE A 56 5.41 -3.45 12.44
CA PHE A 56 4.32 -2.90 13.23
C PHE A 56 2.96 -3.38 12.69
N LEU A 57 2.69 -3.19 11.39
CA LEU A 57 1.44 -3.61 10.76
C LEU A 57 1.21 -5.12 10.92
N TYR A 58 2.24 -5.93 10.70
CA TYR A 58 2.16 -7.38 10.85
C TYR A 58 1.80 -7.77 12.28
N SER A 59 2.51 -7.23 13.27
CA SER A 59 2.28 -7.56 14.67
C SER A 59 0.86 -7.17 15.12
N GLU A 60 0.40 -5.98 14.76
CA GLU A 60 -0.94 -5.50 15.09
C GLU A 60 -2.04 -6.31 14.38
N CYS A 61 -1.88 -6.58 13.09
CA CYS A 61 -2.87 -7.32 12.32
C CYS A 61 -2.95 -8.80 12.72
N ILE A 62 -1.84 -9.43 13.09
CA ILE A 62 -1.84 -10.83 13.57
C ILE A 62 -2.55 -10.92 14.93
N LYS A 63 -2.33 -9.97 15.85
CA LYS A 63 -3.07 -9.89 17.12
C LYS A 63 -4.56 -9.73 16.87
N LEU A 64 -4.95 -8.79 16.01
CA LEU A 64 -6.35 -8.58 15.63
C LEU A 64 -6.97 -9.80 14.99
N LEU A 65 -6.25 -10.50 14.11
CA LEU A 65 -6.75 -11.73 13.50
C LEU A 65 -6.94 -12.84 14.54
N GLY A 66 -6.06 -12.93 15.55
CA GLY A 66 -6.24 -13.81 16.71
C GLY A 66 -7.47 -13.46 17.52
N LEU A 67 -7.70 -12.17 17.79
CA LEU A 67 -8.89 -11.66 18.47
C LEU A 67 -10.17 -11.99 17.69
N ILE A 68 -10.21 -11.69 16.38
CA ILE A 68 -11.32 -12.03 15.49
C ILE A 68 -11.58 -13.53 15.55
N ARG A 69 -10.55 -14.37 15.42
CA ARG A 69 -10.69 -15.83 15.53
C ARG A 69 -11.31 -16.25 16.86
N SER A 70 -10.91 -15.64 17.96
CA SER A 70 -11.41 -15.95 19.30
C SER A 70 -12.88 -15.55 19.47
N ILE A 71 -13.22 -14.28 19.19
CA ILE A 71 -14.59 -13.76 19.36
C ILE A 71 -15.58 -14.46 18.43
N THR A 72 -15.16 -14.75 17.20
CA THR A 72 -16.01 -15.40 16.19
C THR A 72 -16.02 -16.93 16.29
N PHE A 73 -15.44 -17.53 17.33
CA PHE A 73 -15.33 -18.99 17.42
C PHE A 73 -16.67 -19.72 17.28
N ARG A 74 -17.75 -19.14 17.82
CA ARG A 74 -19.10 -19.70 17.74
C ARG A 74 -19.93 -19.18 16.56
N PHE A 75 -19.35 -18.36 15.68
CA PHE A 75 -20.09 -17.76 14.58
C PHE A 75 -20.18 -18.73 13.40
N SER A 76 -21.41 -19.01 12.97
CA SER A 76 -21.68 -19.89 11.81
C SER A 76 -21.61 -19.16 10.47
N SER A 77 -21.61 -17.82 10.47
CA SER A 77 -21.57 -17.00 9.25
C SER A 77 -20.15 -16.65 8.85
N LEU A 78 -19.76 -17.07 7.64
CA LEU A 78 -18.53 -16.65 6.98
C LEU A 78 -18.52 -15.14 6.72
N ASP A 79 -19.66 -14.55 6.34
CA ASP A 79 -19.79 -13.11 6.05
C ASP A 79 -19.41 -12.24 7.26
N CYS A 80 -19.72 -12.69 8.47
CA CYS A 80 -19.35 -11.97 9.68
C CYS A 80 -17.82 -11.90 9.86
N LEU A 81 -17.10 -13.00 9.62
CA LEU A 81 -15.63 -12.99 9.63
C LEU A 81 -15.07 -12.08 8.54
N TYR A 82 -15.71 -12.05 7.37
CA TYR A 82 -15.34 -11.15 6.28
C TYR A 82 -15.42 -9.69 6.69
N VAL A 83 -16.58 -9.27 7.18
CA VAL A 83 -16.81 -7.89 7.60
C VAL A 83 -15.76 -7.48 8.64
N LEU A 84 -15.52 -8.31 9.64
CA LEU A 84 -14.50 -8.04 10.67
C LEU A 84 -13.08 -7.95 10.10
N TYR A 85 -12.70 -8.86 9.20
CA TYR A 85 -11.39 -8.82 8.57
C TYR A 85 -11.22 -7.59 7.68
N LEU A 86 -12.21 -7.25 6.86
CA LEU A 86 -12.17 -6.09 5.98
C LEU A 86 -12.07 -4.78 6.78
N THR A 87 -12.90 -4.64 7.81
CA THR A 87 -13.01 -3.41 8.60
C THR A 87 -11.87 -3.20 9.58
N LEU A 88 -11.32 -4.26 10.18
CA LEU A 88 -10.30 -4.14 11.23
C LEU A 88 -8.88 -4.41 10.75
N VAL A 89 -8.70 -5.38 9.86
CA VAL A 89 -7.37 -5.83 9.42
C VAL A 89 -7.02 -5.20 8.08
N ARG A 90 -7.84 -5.39 7.04
CA ARG A 90 -7.54 -4.89 5.70
C ARG A 90 -7.48 -3.37 5.65
N SER A 91 -8.39 -2.67 6.33
CA SER A 91 -8.36 -1.20 6.46
C SER A 91 -7.00 -0.68 6.96
N LYS A 92 -6.39 -1.35 7.95
CA LYS A 92 -5.06 -0.99 8.47
C LYS A 92 -3.94 -1.26 7.47
N LEU A 93 -4.03 -2.36 6.72
CA LEU A 93 -3.05 -2.74 5.70
C LEU A 93 -3.11 -1.88 4.44
N GLU A 94 -4.22 -1.18 4.20
CA GLU A 94 -4.41 -0.33 3.02
C GLU A 94 -4.22 1.16 3.33
N TYR A 95 -4.38 1.53 4.60
CA TYR A 95 -4.20 2.90 5.06
C TYR A 95 -2.83 3.46 4.67
N ALA A 96 -2.84 4.63 4.02
CA ALA A 96 -1.66 5.35 3.56
C ALA A 96 -0.67 4.52 2.73
N SER A 97 -1.11 3.41 2.12
CA SER A 97 -0.25 2.51 1.33
C SER A 97 0.54 3.22 0.23
N VAL A 98 -0.04 4.26 -0.38
CA VAL A 98 0.65 5.11 -1.35
C VAL A 98 1.95 5.71 -0.80
N ALA A 99 2.04 6.02 0.49
CA ALA A 99 3.24 6.57 1.11
C ALA A 99 4.30 5.49 1.38
N TRP A 100 3.92 4.33 1.92
CA TRP A 100 4.86 3.34 2.45
C TRP A 100 5.07 2.11 1.57
N ASN A 101 4.29 1.88 0.52
CA ASN A 101 4.36 0.68 -0.34
C ASN A 101 5.58 0.70 -1.32
N SER A 102 6.69 1.31 -0.89
CA SER A 102 8.03 1.11 -1.45
C SER A 102 8.79 0.04 -0.66
N ILE A 103 8.10 -1.07 -0.37
CA ILE A 103 8.61 -2.20 0.41
C ILE A 103 9.27 -3.25 -0.47
N THR A 104 10.09 -4.11 0.12
CA THR A 104 10.70 -5.25 -0.57
C THR A 104 9.67 -6.36 -0.85
N SER A 105 10.02 -7.29 -1.73
CA SER A 105 9.22 -8.50 -1.97
C SER A 105 9.06 -9.34 -0.71
N THR A 106 10.09 -9.39 0.14
CA THR A 106 10.08 -10.09 1.44
C THR A 106 9.05 -9.48 2.40
N ASP A 107 9.01 -8.17 2.52
CA ASP A 107 8.03 -7.44 3.33
C ASP A 107 6.61 -7.59 2.77
N SER A 108 6.47 -7.51 1.44
CA SER A 108 5.21 -7.74 0.75
C SER A 108 4.67 -9.15 1.04
N ALA A 109 5.53 -10.17 0.97
CA ALA A 109 5.18 -11.55 1.33
C ALA A 109 4.86 -11.70 2.83
N LYS A 110 5.52 -10.95 3.71
CA LYS A 110 5.21 -10.91 5.14
C LYS A 110 3.80 -10.39 5.40
N LEU A 111 3.38 -9.32 4.73
CA LEU A 111 1.99 -8.84 4.80
C LEU A 111 1.02 -9.86 4.21
N GLU A 112 1.39 -10.54 3.11
CA GLU A 112 0.55 -11.58 2.48
C GLU A 112 0.28 -12.76 3.42
N ARG A 113 1.21 -13.08 4.33
CA ARG A 113 1.01 -14.12 5.36
C ARG A 113 -0.19 -13.83 6.27
N ILE A 114 -0.55 -12.56 6.48
CA ILE A 114 -1.73 -12.16 7.26
C ILE A 114 -3.01 -12.63 6.54
N GLN A 115 -3.11 -12.37 5.23
CA GLN A 115 -4.24 -12.81 4.42
C GLN A 115 -4.27 -14.34 4.28
N LYS A 116 -3.11 -14.99 4.10
CA LYS A 116 -3.01 -16.46 4.13
C LYS A 116 -3.56 -17.05 5.43
N LYS A 117 -3.24 -16.45 6.58
CA LYS A 117 -3.74 -16.91 7.88
C LYS A 117 -5.25 -16.71 8.01
N PHE A 118 -5.79 -15.59 7.54
CA PHE A 118 -7.23 -15.37 7.49
C PHE A 118 -7.95 -16.40 6.60
N ALA A 119 -7.43 -16.62 5.39
CA ALA A 119 -7.97 -17.59 4.45
C ALA A 119 -7.96 -19.01 5.04
N SER A 120 -6.85 -19.40 5.69
CA SER A 120 -6.74 -20.69 6.39
C SER A 120 -7.78 -20.85 7.51
N VAL A 121 -8.04 -19.81 8.31
CA VAL A 121 -9.10 -19.84 9.33
C VAL A 121 -10.48 -20.03 8.71
N CYS A 122 -10.77 -19.37 7.59
CA CYS A 122 -12.04 -19.52 6.87
C CYS A 122 -12.19 -20.93 6.31
N PHE A 123 -11.15 -21.48 5.68
CA PHE A 123 -11.15 -22.82 5.11
C PHE A 123 -11.37 -23.90 6.16
N TYR A 124 -10.62 -23.84 7.25
CA TYR A 124 -10.74 -24.81 8.32
C TYR A 124 -12.13 -24.82 8.96
N ARG A 125 -12.79 -23.66 9.06
CA ARG A 125 -14.11 -23.54 9.71
C ARG A 125 -15.29 -23.84 8.79
N TYR A 126 -15.26 -23.35 7.56
CA TYR A 126 -16.43 -23.34 6.67
C TYR A 126 -16.29 -24.30 5.49
N PHE A 127 -15.09 -24.84 5.23
CA PHE A 127 -14.81 -25.74 4.11
C PHE A 127 -13.99 -26.97 4.56
N PRO A 128 -14.44 -27.74 5.57
CA PRO A 128 -13.65 -28.80 6.22
C PRO A 128 -13.23 -29.95 5.29
N HIS A 129 -13.97 -30.17 4.19
CA HIS A 129 -13.70 -31.23 3.21
C HIS A 129 -12.94 -30.75 1.98
N SER A 130 -12.53 -29.48 1.93
CA SER A 130 -11.76 -28.92 0.82
C SER A 130 -10.26 -28.92 1.12
N SER A 131 -9.43 -29.33 0.16
CA SER A 131 -7.99 -29.19 0.29
C SER A 131 -7.60 -27.71 0.29
N TYR A 132 -6.78 -27.31 1.27
CA TYR A 132 -6.33 -25.93 1.38
C TYR A 132 -5.18 -25.66 0.41
N SER A 133 -5.44 -24.83 -0.60
CA SER A 133 -4.41 -24.13 -1.37
C SER A 133 -4.71 -22.64 -1.30
N TYR A 134 -3.66 -21.80 -1.24
CA TYR A 134 -3.88 -20.35 -1.13
C TYR A 134 -4.57 -19.76 -2.36
N THR A 135 -4.25 -20.25 -3.55
CA THR A 135 -4.85 -19.76 -4.80
C THR A 135 -6.33 -20.11 -4.89
N SER A 136 -6.69 -21.38 -4.65
CA SER A 136 -8.09 -21.81 -4.60
C SER A 136 -8.85 -21.13 -3.46
N ALA A 137 -8.16 -20.83 -2.35
CA ALA A 137 -8.74 -20.09 -1.26
C ALA A 137 -9.14 -18.69 -1.69
N LEU A 138 -8.25 -17.93 -2.34
CA LEU A 138 -8.56 -16.59 -2.83
C LEU A 138 -9.76 -16.59 -3.79
N GLU A 139 -9.85 -17.54 -4.71
CA GLU A 139 -10.96 -17.65 -5.65
C GLU A 139 -12.28 -17.92 -4.93
N ARG A 140 -12.31 -18.92 -4.05
CA ARG A 140 -13.51 -19.29 -3.28
C ARG A 140 -13.98 -18.14 -2.38
N LEU A 141 -13.02 -17.42 -1.82
CA LEU A 141 -13.20 -16.29 -0.93
C LEU A 141 -13.45 -14.96 -1.67
N ARG A 142 -13.36 -14.94 -3.00
CA ARG A 142 -13.41 -13.72 -3.82
C ARG A 142 -12.47 -12.62 -3.30
N LEU A 143 -11.28 -13.04 -2.86
CA LEU A 143 -10.24 -12.14 -2.37
C LEU A 143 -9.14 -11.96 -3.41
N HIS A 144 -8.61 -10.74 -3.48
CA HIS A 144 -7.43 -10.44 -4.27
C HIS A 144 -6.18 -10.44 -3.39
N PRO A 145 -4.99 -10.74 -3.94
CA PRO A 145 -3.72 -10.60 -3.22
C PRO A 145 -3.56 -9.19 -2.65
N LEU A 146 -2.96 -9.06 -1.46
CA LEU A 146 -2.79 -7.73 -0.85
C LEU A 146 -1.81 -6.87 -1.66
N SER A 147 -0.82 -7.50 -2.30
CA SER A 147 0.10 -6.81 -3.22
C SER A 147 -0.64 -6.13 -4.36
N LEU A 148 -1.56 -6.84 -5.02
CA LEU A 148 -2.39 -6.30 -6.09
C LEU A 148 -3.23 -5.13 -5.57
N ARG A 149 -3.88 -5.29 -4.42
CA ARG A 149 -4.72 -4.24 -3.84
C ARG A 149 -3.94 -2.94 -3.55
N ARG A 150 -2.72 -3.04 -3.01
CA ARG A 150 -1.85 -1.86 -2.81
C ARG A 150 -1.46 -1.20 -4.13
N HIS A 151 -1.16 -2.00 -5.16
CA HIS A 151 -0.86 -1.49 -6.49
C HIS A 151 -2.05 -0.73 -7.09
N LEU A 152 -3.28 -1.25 -6.95
CA LEU A 152 -4.48 -0.57 -7.41
C LEU A 152 -4.80 0.70 -6.61
N LEU A 153 -4.47 0.74 -5.32
CA LEU A 153 -4.58 1.97 -4.51
C LEU A 153 -3.61 3.05 -5.00
N ASP A 154 -2.44 2.68 -5.50
CA ASP A 154 -1.49 3.61 -6.12
C ASP A 154 -2.05 4.21 -7.40
N ALA A 155 -2.61 3.37 -8.28
CA ALA A 155 -3.28 3.81 -9.50
C ALA A 155 -4.48 4.72 -9.18
N LEU A 156 -5.33 4.31 -8.23
CA LEU A 156 -6.49 5.09 -7.81
C LEU A 156 -6.08 6.47 -7.30
N PHE A 157 -5.05 6.53 -6.46
CA PHE A 157 -4.55 7.80 -5.95
C PHE A 157 -4.04 8.70 -7.06
N PHE A 158 -3.27 8.13 -8.01
CA PHE A 158 -2.77 8.86 -9.16
C PHE A 158 -3.91 9.45 -10.02
N ILE A 159 -4.90 8.63 -10.38
CA ILE A 159 -6.05 9.04 -11.18
C ILE A 159 -6.81 10.18 -10.48
N GLN A 160 -7.00 10.07 -9.16
CA GLN A 160 -7.65 11.12 -8.37
C GLN A 160 -6.84 12.43 -8.36
N VAL A 161 -5.51 12.36 -8.29
CA VAL A 161 -4.66 13.56 -8.39
C VAL A 161 -4.70 14.17 -9.79
N TYR A 162 -4.62 13.32 -10.82
CA TYR A 162 -4.66 13.75 -12.22
C TYR A 162 -5.98 14.44 -12.58
N ARG A 163 -7.10 13.94 -12.08
CA ARG A 163 -8.45 14.53 -12.27
C ARG A 163 -8.74 15.73 -11.35
N GLY A 164 -7.77 16.18 -10.56
CA GLY A 164 -7.95 17.30 -9.64
C GLY A 164 -8.81 17.01 -8.41
N LEU A 165 -9.18 15.76 -8.16
CA LEU A 165 -9.94 15.36 -6.96
C LEU A 165 -9.08 15.38 -5.69
N LYS A 166 -7.75 15.26 -5.84
CA LYS A 166 -6.77 15.34 -4.76
C LYS A 166 -5.64 16.29 -5.13
N SER A 167 -5.23 17.12 -4.19
CA SER A 167 -4.12 18.06 -4.38
C SER A 167 -2.77 17.42 -4.04
N CYS A 168 -1.93 17.20 -5.05
CA CYS A 168 -0.54 16.78 -4.87
C CYS A 168 0.31 17.22 -6.09
N SER A 169 0.80 18.46 -6.07
CA SER A 169 1.60 19.03 -7.17
C SER A 169 2.87 18.22 -7.44
N SER A 170 3.57 17.82 -6.39
CA SER A 170 4.83 17.05 -6.50
C SER A 170 4.68 15.72 -7.24
N LEU A 171 3.50 15.11 -7.22
CA LEU A 171 3.22 13.89 -7.97
C LEU A 171 3.01 14.18 -9.46
N LEU A 172 2.28 15.26 -9.80
CA LEU A 172 2.06 15.70 -11.19
C LEU A 172 3.35 16.15 -11.87
N ASP A 173 4.18 16.92 -11.15
CA ASP A 173 5.46 17.43 -11.68
C ASP A 173 6.40 16.30 -12.11
N ASN A 174 6.27 15.12 -11.49
CA ASN A 174 7.11 13.96 -11.76
C ASN A 174 6.50 12.95 -12.76
N ALA A 175 5.25 13.14 -13.18
CA ALA A 175 4.53 12.19 -14.02
C ALA A 175 4.03 12.86 -15.30
N SER A 176 4.90 12.93 -16.31
CA SER A 176 4.56 13.49 -17.61
C SER A 176 3.79 12.48 -18.47
N LEU A 177 2.85 12.98 -19.28
CA LEU A 177 2.22 12.20 -20.34
C LEU A 177 3.26 11.82 -21.38
N ARG A 178 3.19 10.57 -21.85
CA ARG A 178 3.99 10.09 -22.97
C ARG A 178 3.17 10.22 -24.24
N VAL A 179 3.58 11.13 -25.12
CA VAL A 179 2.99 11.27 -26.46
C VAL A 179 3.86 10.47 -27.44
N PRO A 180 3.35 9.40 -28.04
CA PRO A 180 4.12 8.63 -29.01
C PRO A 180 4.28 9.44 -30.31
N THR A 181 5.47 9.41 -30.90
CA THR A 181 5.78 10.12 -32.16
C THR A 181 5.17 9.44 -33.39
N CYS A 182 4.72 8.19 -33.25
CA CYS A 182 4.08 7.38 -34.28
C CYS A 182 2.86 6.67 -33.68
N HIS A 183 1.92 6.22 -34.52
CA HIS A 183 0.79 5.43 -34.05
C HIS A 183 1.21 4.03 -33.59
N VAL A 184 1.35 3.87 -32.28
CA VAL A 184 1.60 2.58 -31.60
C VAL A 184 0.33 2.17 -30.88
N ARG A 185 -0.10 0.91 -31.05
CA ARG A 185 -1.33 0.39 -30.42
C ARG A 185 -1.18 0.12 -28.92
N ASP A 186 0.03 -0.21 -28.45
CA ASP A 186 0.33 -0.42 -27.03
C ASP A 186 1.47 0.52 -26.62
N PHE A 187 1.14 1.55 -25.83
CA PHE A 187 2.13 2.43 -25.22
C PHE A 187 1.68 2.82 -23.82
N SER A 188 2.66 3.08 -22.95
CA SER A 188 2.43 3.58 -21.60
C SER A 188 1.92 5.03 -21.65
N THR A 189 0.76 5.33 -21.06
CA THR A 189 0.18 6.68 -21.03
C THR A 189 1.08 7.71 -20.33
N PHE A 190 1.74 7.31 -19.24
CA PHE A 190 2.67 8.13 -18.47
C PHE A 190 4.11 7.66 -18.67
N SER A 191 5.02 8.62 -18.80
CA SER A 191 6.46 8.35 -18.82
C SER A 191 6.95 8.09 -17.39
N VAL A 192 7.72 7.01 -17.21
CA VAL A 192 8.29 6.64 -15.91
C VAL A 192 9.79 6.50 -16.03
N ARG A 193 10.52 7.17 -15.15
CA ARG A 193 11.98 7.05 -15.08
C ARG A 193 12.36 5.73 -14.40
N PRO A 194 13.10 4.81 -15.07
CA PRO A 194 13.47 3.52 -14.48
C PRO A 194 14.24 3.64 -13.17
N SER A 195 15.10 4.67 -13.06
CA SER A 195 15.96 4.93 -11.90
C SER A 195 15.20 5.26 -10.61
N LYS A 196 13.91 5.60 -10.70
CA LYS A 196 13.07 5.98 -9.55
C LYS A 196 11.87 5.05 -9.33
N ARG A 197 11.96 3.79 -9.77
CA ARG A 197 10.83 2.82 -9.72
C ARG A 197 10.14 2.71 -8.35
N HIS A 198 10.89 2.87 -7.26
CA HIS A 198 10.37 2.75 -5.89
C HIS A 198 9.81 4.05 -5.30
N CYS A 199 9.99 5.21 -5.93
CA CYS A 199 9.39 6.44 -5.41
C CYS A 199 7.87 6.42 -5.60
N PRO A 200 7.09 7.03 -4.70
CA PRO A 200 5.62 7.01 -4.80
C PRO A 200 5.10 7.48 -6.16
N SER A 201 5.63 8.59 -6.71
CA SER A 201 5.20 9.13 -8.01
C SER A 201 5.39 8.14 -9.16
N SER A 202 6.58 7.55 -9.31
CA SER A 202 6.86 6.55 -10.35
C SER A 202 5.99 5.30 -10.18
N ARG A 203 5.84 4.82 -8.94
CA ARG A 203 5.02 3.63 -8.63
C ARG A 203 3.55 3.85 -8.97
N CYS A 204 3.02 5.02 -8.61
CA CYS A 204 1.66 5.43 -8.94
C CYS A 204 1.44 5.58 -10.45
N ALA A 205 2.38 6.19 -11.17
CA ALA A 205 2.32 6.31 -12.63
C ALA A 205 2.40 4.94 -13.33
N LEU A 206 3.29 4.05 -12.87
CA LEU A 206 3.38 2.66 -13.37
C LEU A 206 2.08 1.90 -13.14
N ALA A 207 1.51 1.99 -11.94
CA ALA A 207 0.24 1.34 -11.63
C ALA A 207 -0.89 1.85 -12.52
N THR A 208 -0.90 3.15 -12.80
CA THR A 208 -1.89 3.78 -13.69
C THR A 208 -1.71 3.33 -15.14
N ASN A 209 -0.47 3.17 -15.62
CA ASN A 209 -0.23 2.64 -16.96
C ASN A 209 -0.79 1.22 -17.15
N VAL A 210 -0.78 0.42 -16.07
CA VAL A 210 -1.34 -0.93 -16.10
C VAL A 210 -2.86 -0.88 -16.10
N VAL A 211 -3.46 -0.11 -15.19
CA VAL A 211 -4.92 0.06 -15.11
C VAL A 211 -5.48 0.73 -16.37
N GLY A 212 -4.74 1.67 -16.96
CA GLY A 212 -5.13 2.43 -18.15
C GLY A 212 -5.25 1.61 -19.43
N LYS A 213 -4.79 0.34 -19.44
CA LYS A 213 -5.02 -0.59 -20.55
C LYS A 213 -6.47 -1.07 -20.62
N ASP A 214 -7.09 -1.23 -19.46
CA ASP A 214 -8.46 -1.76 -19.32
C ASP A 214 -9.48 -0.67 -18.99
N LEU A 215 -9.03 0.50 -18.52
CA LEU A 215 -9.87 1.59 -18.05
C LEU A 215 -9.49 2.92 -18.68
N ASP A 216 -10.48 3.66 -19.19
CA ASP A 216 -10.27 5.06 -19.58
C ASP A 216 -10.09 5.94 -18.32
N ILE A 217 -8.83 6.31 -18.08
CA ILE A 217 -8.44 7.15 -16.95
C ILE A 217 -8.88 8.61 -17.10
N PHE A 218 -9.26 9.06 -18.30
CA PHE A 218 -9.69 10.43 -18.59
C PHE A 218 -11.20 10.63 -18.51
N ALA A 219 -11.98 9.55 -18.51
CA ALA A 219 -13.44 9.63 -18.46
C ALA A 219 -13.95 10.31 -17.17
N ASP A 220 -14.90 11.24 -17.33
CA ASP A 220 -15.61 11.94 -16.25
C ASP A 220 -16.62 11.00 -15.56
N GLY A 221 -16.12 10.16 -14.67
CA GLY A 221 -16.91 9.27 -13.84
C GLY A 221 -16.23 8.99 -12.50
N ALA A 222 -17.00 8.63 -11.47
CA ALA A 222 -16.43 8.29 -10.17
C ALA A 222 -15.56 7.02 -10.28
N VAL A 223 -14.24 7.17 -10.10
CA VAL A 223 -13.33 6.01 -10.05
C VAL A 223 -13.20 5.55 -8.60
N SER A 224 -13.67 4.33 -8.36
CA SER A 224 -13.53 3.63 -7.08
C SER A 224 -12.60 2.43 -7.23
N LEU A 225 -12.05 1.95 -6.12
CA LEU A 225 -11.24 0.73 -6.13
C LEU A 225 -12.03 -0.48 -6.67
N ASN A 226 -13.33 -0.57 -6.37
CA ASN A 226 -14.18 -1.65 -6.86
C ASN A 226 -14.38 -1.56 -8.38
N HIS A 227 -14.52 -0.36 -8.92
CA HIS A 227 -14.59 -0.13 -10.36
C HIS A 227 -13.30 -0.60 -11.06
N ILE A 228 -12.13 -0.25 -10.51
CA ILE A 228 -10.84 -0.70 -11.04
C ILE A 228 -10.71 -2.23 -10.95
N LEU A 229 -11.11 -2.83 -9.82
CA LEU A 229 -11.07 -4.28 -9.62
C LEU A 229 -11.98 -5.06 -10.60
N GLN A 230 -13.14 -4.49 -10.94
CA GLN A 230 -14.06 -5.08 -11.91
C GLN A 230 -13.53 -4.95 -13.35
N ALA A 231 -12.89 -3.83 -13.67
CA ALA A 231 -12.31 -3.59 -14.99
C ALA A 231 -11.09 -4.51 -15.26
N CYS A 232 -10.21 -4.67 -14.26
CA CYS A 232 -8.96 -5.42 -14.45
C CYS A 232 -9.09 -6.94 -14.22
N THR A 233 -10.21 -7.56 -14.60
CA THR A 233 -10.58 -8.97 -14.30
C THR A 233 -9.79 -10.06 -15.03
N LYS A 234 -8.70 -9.73 -15.73
CA LYS A 234 -7.76 -10.75 -16.24
C LYS A 234 -6.75 -11.13 -15.14
N PRO A 235 -6.32 -12.40 -15.06
CA PRO A 235 -5.38 -12.82 -14.03
C PRO A 235 -4.08 -12.02 -14.16
N PHE A 236 -3.79 -11.17 -13.17
CA PHE A 236 -2.50 -10.52 -12.97
C PHE A 236 -1.47 -11.58 -12.57
N THR A 237 -1.13 -12.49 -13.48
CA THR A 237 -0.09 -13.50 -13.28
C THR A 237 1.28 -13.06 -13.81
N VAL A 238 1.43 -11.84 -14.36
CA VAL A 238 2.65 -11.47 -15.11
C VAL A 238 3.31 -10.14 -14.66
N LEU A 239 3.03 -9.61 -13.47
CA LEU A 239 3.61 -8.31 -13.04
C LEU A 239 4.31 -8.34 -11.67
N LEU A 240 4.72 -9.52 -11.20
CA LEU A 240 5.44 -9.66 -9.91
C LEU A 240 6.91 -10.11 -10.06
N ASP A 241 7.51 -9.83 -11.22
CA ASP A 241 8.97 -9.93 -11.44
C ASP A 241 9.61 -8.55 -11.69
#